data_AF-A0A8J8IVN1-F1
#
_entry.id   AF-A0A8J8IVN1-F1
#
_cell.length_a   1.000
_cell.length_b   1.000
_cell.length_c   1.000
_cell.angle_alpha   90.00
_cell.angle_beta   90.00
_cell.angle_gamma   90.00
#
_symmetry.space_group_name_H-M   'P 1'
#
loop_
_entity.id
_entity.type
_entity.pdbx_description
1 polymer ?
#
loop_
_entity_poly.entity_id
_entity_poly.type
_entity_poly.pdbx_seq_one_letter_code
_entity_poly.pdbx_strand_id
1 'polypeptide(L)'
;MATWRMGLQEEYLRAIAEGRKKVEGRLYDEKRQEIKPGDTIIFENKLMCVVKDVRVYSSFREMLEKEGLENVLPGVESIEEGVKVYRRFYSGEKERKYGVAAIEVEPVGWIGEPK
;
A
#
# COMPACT_ATOMS: atom_id res chain seq x y z
N MET A 1 8.33 -12.51 -12.27
CA MET A 1 7.39 -12.51 -11.15
C MET A 1 8.18 -12.77 -9.88
N ALA A 2 8.44 -11.72 -9.11
CA ALA A 2 9.09 -11.79 -7.82
C ALA A 2 8.05 -11.88 -6.70
N THR A 3 8.50 -12.33 -5.52
CA THR A 3 7.67 -12.37 -4.31
C THR A 3 8.28 -11.49 -3.24
N TRP A 4 7.50 -10.52 -2.78
CA TRP A 4 7.89 -9.54 -1.77
C TRP A 4 7.19 -9.82 -0.44
N ARG A 5 7.89 -9.62 0.67
CA ARG A 5 7.31 -9.70 2.02
C ARG A 5 7.30 -8.33 2.68
N MET A 6 6.15 -7.92 3.21
CA MET A 6 5.94 -6.59 3.79
C MET A 6 5.07 -6.69 5.05
N GLY A 7 5.36 -5.84 6.04
CA GLY A 7 4.47 -5.70 7.19
C GLY A 7 3.32 -4.74 6.90
N LEU A 8 2.16 -4.96 7.51
CA LEU A 8 0.94 -4.17 7.36
C LEU A 8 0.07 -4.34 8.62
N GLN A 9 -0.55 -3.26 9.09
CA GLN A 9 -1.44 -3.34 10.26
C GLN A 9 -2.66 -4.23 9.95
N GLU A 10 -3.13 -4.96 10.96
CA GLU A 10 -4.20 -5.96 10.85
C GLU A 10 -5.50 -5.39 10.25
N GLU A 11 -5.85 -4.13 10.57
CA GLU A 11 -7.02 -3.46 9.99
C GLU A 11 -6.93 -3.29 8.46
N TYR A 12 -5.73 -2.96 7.95
CA TYR A 12 -5.50 -2.81 6.51
C TYR A 12 -5.37 -4.15 5.80
N LEU A 13 -4.85 -5.18 6.47
CA LEU A 13 -4.89 -6.56 5.96
C LEU A 13 -6.32 -6.99 5.65
N ARG A 14 -7.23 -6.85 6.63
CA ARG A 14 -8.65 -7.20 6.46
C ARG A 14 -9.30 -6.34 5.39
N ALA A 15 -9.01 -5.05 5.36
CA ALA A 15 -9.56 -4.15 4.34
C ALA A 15 -9.12 -4.53 2.92
N ILE A 16 -7.88 -5.02 2.72
CA ILE A 16 -7.43 -5.53 1.41
C ILE A 16 -8.18 -6.83 1.08
N ALA A 17 -8.26 -7.77 2.02
CA ALA A 17 -8.94 -9.04 1.81
C ALA A 17 -10.43 -8.86 1.45
N GLU A 18 -11.09 -7.85 2.02
CA GLU A 18 -12.48 -7.48 1.73
C GLU A 18 -12.64 -6.58 0.48
N GLY A 19 -11.54 -6.20 -0.18
CA GLY A 19 -11.56 -5.35 -1.38
C GLY A 19 -11.87 -3.87 -1.14
N ARG A 20 -11.93 -3.43 0.12
CA ARG A 20 -12.13 -2.02 0.50
C ARG A 20 -10.86 -1.19 0.27
N LYS A 21 -9.71 -1.73 0.68
CA LYS A 21 -8.39 -1.14 0.41
C LYS A 21 -7.79 -1.79 -0.83
N LYS A 22 -7.63 -1.01 -1.90
CA LYS A 22 -7.13 -1.48 -3.20
C LYS A 22 -5.71 -1.02 -3.49
N VAL A 23 -5.26 0.02 -2.79
CA VAL A 23 -3.96 0.65 -3.02
C VAL A 23 -3.18 0.70 -1.72
N GLU A 24 -1.94 0.23 -1.77
CA GLU A 24 -1.00 0.29 -0.66
C GLU A 24 0.03 1.39 -0.89
N GLY A 25 -0.11 2.50 -0.13
CA GLY A 25 0.84 3.61 -0.18
C GLY A 25 2.10 3.33 0.62
N ARG A 26 3.28 3.55 0.02
CA ARG A 26 4.60 3.42 0.64
C ARG A 26 5.53 4.53 0.18
N LEU A 27 6.64 4.76 0.88
CA LEU A 27 7.76 5.45 0.24
C LEU A 27 8.21 4.66 -0.99
N TYR A 28 8.56 5.37 -2.05
CA TYR A 28 9.20 4.77 -3.23
C TYR A 28 10.69 4.55 -3.00
N ASP A 29 10.99 3.85 -1.89
CA ASP A 29 12.33 3.44 -1.48
C ASP A 29 12.90 2.38 -2.44
N GLU A 30 14.18 2.04 -2.25
CA GLU A 30 14.93 1.15 -3.14
C GLU A 30 14.23 -0.21 -3.31
N LYS A 31 13.53 -0.70 -2.28
CA LYS A 31 12.76 -1.94 -2.37
C LYS A 31 11.49 -1.77 -3.21
N ARG A 32 10.76 -0.66 -3.06
CA ARG A 32 9.51 -0.42 -3.82
C ARG A 32 9.77 -0.06 -5.28
N GLN A 33 10.97 0.43 -5.60
CA GLN A 33 11.40 0.68 -6.99
C GLN A 33 11.52 -0.61 -7.82
N GLU A 34 11.77 -1.74 -7.18
CA GLU A 34 11.89 -3.04 -7.83
C GLU A 34 10.54 -3.74 -8.06
N ILE A 35 9.46 -3.31 -7.37
CA ILE A 35 8.14 -3.93 -7.47
C ILE A 35 7.50 -3.59 -8.82
N LYS A 36 6.99 -4.60 -9.52
CA LYS A 36 6.37 -4.45 -10.85
C LYS A 36 4.98 -5.09 -10.90
N PRO A 37 4.11 -4.64 -11.83
CA PRO A 37 2.86 -5.33 -12.13
C PRO A 37 3.10 -6.83 -12.40
N GLY A 38 2.23 -7.67 -11.85
CA GLY A 38 2.34 -9.13 -11.89
C GLY A 38 3.17 -9.74 -10.78
N ASP A 39 3.92 -8.97 -9.98
CA ASP A 39 4.59 -9.51 -8.79
C ASP A 39 3.59 -9.90 -7.69
N THR A 40 4.06 -10.71 -6.75
CA THR A 40 3.29 -11.10 -5.56
C THR A 40 3.79 -10.35 -4.32
N ILE A 41 2.88 -9.83 -3.52
CA ILE A 41 3.18 -9.32 -2.18
C ILE A 41 2.50 -10.23 -1.15
N ILE A 42 3.27 -10.65 -0.15
CA ILE A 42 2.79 -11.35 1.03
C ILE A 42 2.85 -10.38 2.21
N PHE A 43 1.68 -9.95 2.70
CA PHE A 43 1.57 -9.08 3.87
C PHE A 43 1.49 -9.90 5.16
N GLU A 44 2.32 -9.56 6.14
CA GLU A 44 2.41 -10.20 7.47
C GLU A 44 2.55 -11.74 7.44
N ASN A 45 3.05 -12.31 6.34
CA ASN A 45 3.04 -13.76 6.08
C ASN A 45 1.64 -14.39 6.11
N LYS A 46 0.57 -13.59 6.00
CA LYS A 46 -0.83 -14.02 6.11
C LYS A 46 -1.62 -13.82 4.83
N LEU A 47 -1.51 -12.67 4.17
CA LEU A 47 -2.34 -12.35 3.00
C LEU A 47 -1.49 -12.26 1.74
N MET A 48 -1.81 -13.06 0.74
CA MET A 48 -1.16 -13.03 -0.57
C MET A 48 -1.96 -12.15 -1.52
N CYS A 49 -1.28 -11.21 -2.18
CA CYS A 49 -1.86 -10.30 -3.17
C CYS A 49 -1.02 -10.27 -4.45
N VAL A 50 -1.66 -10.04 -5.59
CA VAL A 50 -0.97 -9.74 -6.86
C VAL A 50 -0.93 -8.23 -7.04
N VAL A 51 0.21 -7.71 -7.47
CA VAL A 51 0.39 -6.31 -7.86
C VAL A 51 -0.26 -6.11 -9.22
N LYS A 52 -1.25 -5.22 -9.30
CA LYS A 52 -1.96 -4.89 -10.53
C LYS A 52 -1.28 -3.75 -11.28
N ASP A 53 -0.80 -2.76 -10.53
CA ASP A 53 -0.10 -1.60 -11.07
C ASP A 53 0.74 -0.91 -9.99
N VAL A 54 1.70 -0.08 -10.40
CA VAL A 54 2.52 0.76 -9.51
C VAL A 54 2.61 2.16 -10.08
N ARG A 55 2.10 3.13 -9.33
CA ARG A 55 2.12 4.56 -9.68
C ARG A 55 2.97 5.33 -8.68
N VAL A 56 3.63 6.39 -9.12
CA VAL A 56 4.56 7.17 -8.29
C VAL A 56 4.10 8.63 -8.24
N TYR A 57 4.09 9.18 -7.03
CA TYR A 57 3.66 10.53 -6.72
C TYR A 57 4.75 11.29 -5.97
N SER A 58 4.67 12.62 -6.03
CA SER A 58 5.61 13.50 -5.33
C SER A 58 5.38 13.52 -3.81
N SER A 59 4.17 13.19 -3.36
CA SER A 59 3.77 13.22 -1.95
C SER A 59 2.63 12.26 -1.62
N PHE A 60 2.47 11.96 -0.33
CA PHE A 60 1.34 11.20 0.20
C PHE A 60 0.03 11.95 -0.02
N ARG A 61 0.04 13.28 0.09
CA ARG A 61 -1.15 14.11 -0.20
C ARG A 61 -1.63 13.88 -1.62
N GLU A 62 -0.74 14.07 -2.59
CA GLU A 62 -1.06 13.91 -4.01
C GLU A 62 -1.57 12.48 -4.30
N MET A 63 -0.90 11.48 -3.74
CA MET A 63 -1.32 10.08 -3.88
C MET A 63 -2.74 9.86 -3.34
N LEU A 64 -3.05 10.34 -2.13
CA LEU A 64 -4.39 10.20 -1.53
C LEU A 64 -5.47 10.92 -2.32
N GLU A 65 -5.16 12.09 -2.89
CA GLU A 65 -6.07 12.87 -3.73
C GLU A 65 -6.34 12.17 -5.08
N LYS A 66 -5.33 11.51 -5.66
CA LYS A 66 -5.42 10.85 -6.98
C LYS A 66 -5.97 9.43 -6.93
N GLU A 67 -5.53 8.63 -5.97
CA GLU A 67 -5.99 7.25 -5.78
C GLU A 67 -7.34 7.19 -5.06
N GLY A 68 -7.72 8.28 -4.39
CA GLY A 68 -8.90 8.36 -3.54
C GLY A 68 -8.65 7.80 -2.14
N LEU A 69 -8.85 8.64 -1.13
CA LEU A 69 -8.56 8.34 0.28
C LEU A 69 -9.10 6.97 0.73
N GLU A 70 -10.36 6.67 0.44
CA GLU A 70 -11.01 5.43 0.88
C GLU A 70 -10.38 4.17 0.26
N ASN A 71 -9.82 4.25 -0.96
CA ASN A 71 -9.14 3.13 -1.60
C ASN A 71 -7.78 2.83 -0.95
N VAL A 72 -7.19 3.81 -0.26
CA VAL A 72 -5.84 3.73 0.32
C VAL A 72 -5.91 3.54 1.85
N LEU A 73 -6.74 4.31 2.54
CA LEU A 73 -6.88 4.34 3.99
C LEU A 73 -8.38 4.35 4.35
N PRO A 74 -9.09 3.22 4.14
CA PRO A 74 -10.53 3.18 4.39
C PRO A 74 -10.86 3.48 5.85
N GLY A 75 -11.88 4.33 6.05
CA GLY A 75 -12.30 4.80 7.37
C GLY A 75 -11.52 6.01 7.91
N VAL A 76 -10.57 6.57 7.15
CA VAL A 76 -9.95 7.87 7.45
C VAL A 76 -10.79 8.99 6.83
N GLU A 77 -11.09 10.03 7.60
CA GLU A 77 -12.13 10.99 7.22
C GLU A 77 -11.64 12.12 6.30
N SER A 78 -10.33 12.38 6.25
CA SER A 78 -9.77 13.47 5.44
C SER A 78 -8.35 13.19 4.92
N ILE A 79 -7.97 13.92 3.86
CA ILE A 79 -6.61 13.85 3.29
C ILE A 79 -5.58 14.27 4.35
N GLU A 80 -5.88 15.28 5.16
CA GLU A 80 -5.02 15.77 6.23
C GLU A 80 -4.74 14.68 7.27
N GLU A 81 -5.78 13.92 7.67
CA GLU A 81 -5.62 12.77 8.56
C GLU A 81 -4.86 11.62 7.90
N GLY A 82 -5.13 11.34 6.62
CA GLY A 82 -4.40 10.32 5.87
C GLY A 82 -2.90 10.63 5.79
N VAL A 83 -2.54 11.89 5.55
CA VAL A 83 -1.13 12.33 5.61
C VAL A 83 -0.56 12.12 7.01
N LYS A 84 -1.30 12.43 8.08
CA LYS A 84 -0.85 12.19 9.47
C LYS A 84 -0.61 10.71 9.76
N VAL A 85 -1.41 9.80 9.19
CA VAL A 85 -1.17 8.34 9.30
C VAL A 85 0.23 8.01 8.76
N TYR A 86 0.58 8.46 7.55
CA TYR A 86 1.90 8.22 6.97
C TYR A 86 3.04 8.89 7.74
N ARG A 87 2.81 10.05 8.36
CA ARG A 87 3.82 10.76 9.17
C ARG A 87 4.26 9.99 10.41
N ARG A 88 3.46 9.04 10.90
CA ARG A 88 3.86 8.14 11.99
C ARG A 88 5.01 7.21 11.58
N PHE A 89 5.17 6.96 10.27
CA PHE A 89 6.15 6.03 9.72
C PHE A 89 7.27 6.73 8.93
N TYR A 90 6.97 7.85 8.27
CA TYR A 90 7.86 8.49 7.31
C TYR A 90 7.97 10.00 7.53
N SER A 91 9.21 10.48 7.67
CA SER A 91 9.48 11.91 7.72
C SER A 91 9.20 12.57 6.36
N GLY A 92 8.87 13.87 6.38
CA GLY A 92 8.71 14.65 5.15
C GLY A 92 10.00 14.75 4.33
N GLU A 93 11.17 14.60 4.95
CA GLU A 93 12.45 14.53 4.23
C GLU A 93 12.57 13.26 3.39
N LYS A 94 12.21 12.10 3.96
CA LYS A 94 12.23 10.83 3.22
C LYS A 94 11.22 10.84 2.08
N GLU A 95 10.04 11.37 2.31
CA GLU A 95 9.04 11.55 1.25
C GLU A 95 9.57 12.46 0.13
N ARG A 96 10.18 13.61 0.44
CA ARG A 96 10.78 14.47 -0.59
C ARG A 96 11.92 13.78 -1.34
N LYS A 97 12.71 12.96 -0.65
CA LYS A 97 13.84 12.25 -1.25
C LYS A 97 13.38 11.14 -2.21
N TYR A 98 12.39 10.35 -1.80
CA TYR A 98 12.00 9.13 -2.50
C TYR A 98 10.74 9.28 -3.35
N GLY A 99 9.84 10.19 -3.00
CA GLY A 99 8.47 10.17 -3.45
C GLY A 99 7.66 9.06 -2.78
N VAL A 100 6.47 8.79 -3.33
CA VAL A 100 5.49 7.84 -2.79
C VAL A 100 5.05 6.88 -3.89
N ALA A 101 5.07 5.59 -3.59
CA ALA A 101 4.51 4.53 -4.41
C ALA A 101 3.07 4.25 -3.99
N ALA A 102 2.16 4.28 -4.95
CA ALA A 102 0.83 3.70 -4.86
C ALA A 102 0.88 2.32 -5.52
N ILE A 103 0.82 1.27 -4.71
CA ILE A 103 0.89 -0.12 -5.19
C ILE A 103 -0.53 -0.66 -5.22
N GLU A 104 -1.10 -0.83 -6.41
CA GLU A 104 -2.42 -1.43 -6.56
C GLU A 104 -2.33 -2.94 -6.36
N VAL A 105 -3.17 -3.47 -5.48
CA VAL A 105 -3.12 -4.87 -5.07
C VAL A 105 -4.49 -5.51 -5.18
N GLU A 106 -4.50 -6.77 -5.61
CA GLU A 106 -5.68 -7.63 -5.65
C GLU A 106 -5.43 -8.82 -4.73
N PRO A 107 -6.29 -9.07 -3.72
CA PRO A 107 -6.12 -10.22 -2.83
C PRO A 107 -6.31 -11.53 -3.58
N VAL A 108 -5.39 -12.48 -3.38
CA VAL A 108 -5.51 -13.85 -3.90
C VAL A 108 -6.09 -14.79 -2.85
N GLY A 109 -5.72 -14.59 -1.58
CA GLY A 109 -6.23 -15.37 -0.46
C GLY A 109 -5.32 -15.38 0.75
N TRP A 110 -5.84 -15.90 1.86
CA TRP A 110 -5.08 -16.11 3.10
C TRP A 110 -4.16 -17.32 2.97
N ILE A 111 -2.94 -17.19 3.48
CA ILE A 111 -1.95 -18.26 3.57
C ILE A 111 -2.31 -19.11 4.80
N GLY A 112 -2.53 -20.40 4.56
CA GLY A 112 -2.78 -21.37 5.63
C GLY A 112 -4.26 -21.57 6.00
N GLU A 113 -5.19 -20.83 5.39
CA GLU A 113 -6.62 -21.16 5.49
C GLU A 113 -7.00 -22.12 4.35
N PRO A 114 -7.72 -23.22 4.64
CA PRO A 114 -8.27 -24.07 3.59
C PRO A 114 -9.31 -23.29 2.79
N LYS A 115 -9.29 -23.47 1.46
CA LYS A 115 -10.31 -22.93 0.56
C LYS A 115 -11.69 -23.53 0.82
#